data_AF-A0A0E3JCN3-F1
#
_entry.id   AF-A0A0E3JCN3-F1
#
_cell.length_a   1.000
_cell.length_b   1.000
_cell.length_c   1.000
_cell.angle_alpha   90.00
_cell.angle_beta   90.00
_cell.angle_gamma   90.00
#
_symmetry.space_group_name_H-M   'P 1'
#
loop_
_entity.id
_entity.type
_entity.pdbx_description
1 polymer ?
#
loop_
_entity_poly.entity_id
_entity_poly.type
_entity_poly.pdbx_seq_one_letter_code
_entity_poly.pdbx_strand_id
1 'polypeptide(L)'
;KPIVQVSAYTCDRCGCEIFQPISDKQYGPLTMCPSSDCKANQSKGQLNPSSRASKFLPFQEVKVQELAEQVPIGQIPRSLTVMCYGSLVRQINPGDVVDISGIFLPTPYTGFKAMKAGLLTDTYVEAHHVVQHIKAYSEMIVDPTLVRRIEKYRQTGQVYELLAKSIAPEIFGHLDVKKSLLLLLIGGVTKEMGDGMKIRGDINICLMG
;
A
#
# COMPACT_ATOMS: atom_id res chain seq x y z
N LYS A 1 12.14 0.08 -5.98
CA LYS A 1 13.32 -0.33 -6.78
C LYS A 1 12.80 -0.82 -8.12
N PRO A 2 13.39 -0.48 -9.28
CA PRO A 2 12.91 -1.01 -10.55
C PRO A 2 13.21 -2.52 -10.65
N ILE A 3 12.26 -3.30 -11.17
CA ILE A 3 12.44 -4.71 -11.53
C ILE A 3 12.61 -4.80 -13.04
N VAL A 4 13.48 -5.68 -13.52
CA VAL A 4 13.69 -5.88 -14.96
C VAL A 4 12.63 -6.85 -15.49
N GLN A 5 11.95 -6.47 -16.57
CA GLN A 5 10.98 -7.33 -17.27
C GLN A 5 11.64 -8.02 -18.47
N VAL A 6 12.50 -7.28 -19.19
CA VAL A 6 13.25 -7.77 -20.33
C VAL A 6 14.68 -7.26 -20.21
N SER A 7 15.63 -8.18 -20.14
CA SER A 7 17.06 -7.86 -20.16
C SER A 7 17.57 -7.89 -21.59
N ALA A 8 18.22 -6.83 -22.02
CA ALA A 8 18.83 -6.71 -23.35
C ALA A 8 20.34 -6.85 -23.24
N TYR A 9 20.92 -7.65 -24.14
CA TYR A 9 22.34 -7.92 -24.22
C TYR A 9 22.87 -7.57 -25.60
N THR A 10 24.02 -6.91 -25.67
CA THR A 10 24.72 -6.59 -26.92
C THR A 10 25.93 -7.51 -27.06
N CYS A 11 26.09 -8.13 -28.23
CA CYS A 11 27.24 -8.97 -28.53
C CYS A 11 28.41 -8.15 -29.07
N ASP A 12 29.61 -8.34 -28.52
CA ASP A 12 30.82 -7.59 -28.93
C ASP A 12 31.30 -7.94 -30.35
N ARG A 13 30.94 -9.11 -30.89
CA ARG A 13 31.40 -9.58 -32.21
C ARG A 13 30.40 -9.30 -33.32
N CYS A 14 29.14 -9.70 -33.15
CA CYS A 14 28.11 -9.53 -34.19
C CYS A 14 27.30 -8.24 -34.05
N GLY A 15 27.40 -7.53 -32.92
CA GLY A 15 26.60 -6.32 -32.67
C GLY A 15 25.10 -6.56 -32.48
N CYS A 16 24.61 -7.79 -32.60
CA CYS A 16 23.20 -8.11 -32.41
C CYS A 16 22.76 -7.87 -30.96
N GLU A 17 21.56 -7.32 -30.81
CA GLU A 17 20.87 -7.21 -29.53
C GLU A 17 20.01 -8.44 -29.27
N ILE A 18 20.15 -9.02 -28.08
CA ILE A 18 19.45 -10.23 -27.65
C ILE A 18 18.60 -9.90 -26.43
N PHE A 19 17.33 -10.27 -26.48
CA PHE A 19 16.37 -9.99 -25.43
C PHE A 19 16.01 -11.27 -24.67
N GLN A 20 16.21 -11.26 -23.36
CA GLN A 20 15.81 -12.32 -22.44
C GLN A 20 14.61 -11.84 -21.61
N PRO A 21 13.41 -12.41 -21.77
CA PRO A 21 12.30 -12.15 -20.87
C PRO A 21 12.59 -12.76 -19.50
N ILE A 22 12.32 -12.01 -18.44
CA ILE A 22 12.59 -12.43 -17.06
C ILE A 22 11.26 -12.60 -16.34
N SER A 23 10.92 -13.84 -16.05
CA SER A 23 9.73 -14.21 -15.29
C SER A 23 10.03 -14.38 -13.80
N ASP A 24 11.22 -14.89 -13.48
CA ASP A 24 11.61 -15.25 -12.12
C ASP A 24 12.41 -14.13 -11.43
N LYS A 25 12.28 -14.03 -10.10
CA LYS A 25 13.04 -13.09 -9.26
C LYS A 25 14.56 -13.32 -9.35
N GLN A 26 14.97 -14.56 -9.57
CA GLN A 26 16.35 -14.94 -9.83
C GLN A 26 16.44 -15.48 -11.25
N TYR A 27 17.30 -14.89 -12.05
CA TYR A 27 17.57 -15.34 -13.40
C TYR A 27 19.08 -15.37 -13.65
N GLY A 28 19.53 -16.36 -14.41
CA GLY A 28 20.89 -16.41 -14.92
C GLY A 28 21.02 -15.53 -16.16
N PRO A 29 21.97 -14.57 -16.21
CA PRO A 29 22.21 -13.80 -17.42
C PRO A 29 22.74 -14.70 -18.54
N LEU A 30 22.33 -14.41 -19.78
CA LEU A 30 22.90 -15.08 -20.94
C LEU A 30 24.37 -14.66 -21.12
N THR A 31 25.28 -15.64 -21.14
CA THR A 31 26.72 -15.42 -21.31
C THR A 31 27.19 -15.63 -22.76
N MET A 32 26.48 -16.49 -23.52
CA MET A 32 26.82 -16.84 -24.90
C MET A 32 25.77 -16.32 -25.87
N CYS A 33 26.22 -15.74 -26.99
CA CYS A 33 25.36 -15.19 -28.04
C CYS A 33 24.63 -16.30 -28.85
N PRO A 34 23.29 -16.38 -28.84
CA PRO A 34 22.53 -17.32 -29.67
C PRO A 34 22.33 -16.91 -31.14
N SER A 35 22.89 -15.78 -31.59
CA SER A 35 22.69 -15.24 -32.96
C SER A 35 23.14 -16.21 -34.05
N SER A 36 22.49 -16.13 -35.23
CA SER A 36 22.87 -16.91 -36.41
C SER A 36 24.32 -16.64 -36.84
N ASP A 37 24.76 -15.40 -36.75
CA ASP A 37 26.06 -14.96 -37.27
C ASP A 37 27.20 -15.50 -36.41
N CYS A 38 27.06 -15.46 -35.08
CA CYS A 38 28.03 -16.06 -34.17
C CYS A 38 28.04 -17.59 -34.25
N LYS A 39 26.89 -18.22 -34.51
CA LYS A 39 26.80 -19.68 -34.72
C LYS A 39 27.45 -20.11 -36.03
N ALA A 40 27.21 -19.39 -37.12
CA ALA A 40 27.80 -19.67 -38.43
C ALA A 40 29.32 -19.52 -38.41
N ASN A 41 29.83 -18.49 -37.74
CA ASN A 41 31.27 -18.21 -37.65
C ASN A 41 32.00 -19.02 -36.55
N GLN A 42 31.31 -19.93 -35.85
CA GLN A 42 31.80 -20.64 -34.65
C GLN A 42 32.49 -19.74 -33.61
N SER A 43 32.13 -18.45 -33.59
CA SER A 43 32.72 -17.45 -32.72
C SER A 43 31.84 -17.27 -31.49
N LYS A 44 32.34 -17.60 -30.31
CA LYS A 44 31.64 -17.32 -29.04
C LYS A 44 31.84 -15.85 -28.66
N GLY A 45 30.96 -14.98 -29.15
CA GLY A 45 30.90 -13.59 -28.72
C GLY A 45 30.38 -13.49 -27.28
N GLN A 46 31.03 -12.64 -26.48
CA GLN A 46 30.58 -12.31 -25.13
C GLN A 46 29.38 -11.37 -25.20
N LEU A 47 28.41 -11.59 -24.31
CA LEU A 47 27.23 -10.75 -24.17
C LEU A 47 27.41 -9.76 -23.02
N ASN A 48 27.25 -8.48 -23.33
CA ASN A 48 27.31 -7.40 -22.36
C ASN A 48 25.90 -6.83 -22.12
N PRO A 49 25.43 -6.71 -20.88
CA PRO A 49 24.08 -6.21 -20.59
C PRO A 49 23.97 -4.70 -20.86
N SER A 50 22.91 -4.29 -21.55
CA SER A 50 22.61 -2.89 -21.84
C SER A 50 21.39 -2.43 -21.05
N SER A 51 21.61 -1.54 -20.06
CA SER A 51 20.51 -1.00 -19.23
C SER A 51 19.54 -0.13 -20.04
N ARG A 52 20.02 0.62 -21.04
CA ARG A 52 19.18 1.50 -21.86
C ARG A 52 18.24 0.74 -22.79
N ALA A 53 18.69 -0.39 -23.34
CA ALA A 53 17.87 -1.26 -24.19
C ALA A 53 16.98 -2.22 -23.39
N SER A 54 17.26 -2.38 -22.08
CA SER A 54 16.46 -3.21 -21.18
C SER A 54 15.18 -2.51 -20.75
N LYS A 55 14.11 -3.28 -20.50
CA LYS A 55 12.83 -2.76 -20.01
C LYS A 55 12.71 -2.99 -18.50
N PHE A 56 12.49 -1.90 -17.77
CA PHE A 56 12.24 -1.92 -16.34
C PHE A 56 10.80 -1.57 -15.99
N LEU A 57 10.29 -2.18 -14.93
CA LEU A 57 8.98 -1.91 -14.35
C LEU A 57 9.16 -1.33 -12.93
N PRO A 58 8.38 -0.32 -12.53
CA PRO A 58 8.33 0.11 -11.14
C PRO A 58 7.91 -1.05 -10.23
N PHE A 59 8.64 -1.24 -9.13
CA PHE A 59 8.34 -2.24 -8.11
C PHE A 59 8.49 -1.65 -6.70
N GLN A 60 7.53 -2.00 -5.84
CA GLN A 60 7.49 -1.64 -4.44
C GLN A 60 7.02 -2.84 -3.61
N GLU A 61 7.71 -3.09 -2.52
CA GLU A 61 7.32 -4.05 -1.49
C GLU A 61 6.69 -3.29 -0.33
N VAL A 62 5.50 -3.72 0.08
CA VAL A 62 4.72 -3.13 1.17
C VAL A 62 4.45 -4.23 2.19
N LYS A 63 4.61 -3.92 3.48
CA LYS A 63 4.20 -4.83 4.56
C LYS A 63 2.92 -4.31 5.18
N VAL A 64 1.88 -5.13 5.16
CA VAL A 64 0.56 -4.81 5.71
C VAL A 64 0.37 -5.59 7.00
N GLN A 65 -0.28 -4.96 7.97
CA GLN A 65 -0.67 -5.58 9.23
C GLN A 65 -2.19 -5.59 9.35
N GLU A 66 -2.71 -6.59 10.07
CA GLU A 66 -4.13 -6.69 10.41
C GLU A 66 -4.56 -5.47 11.25
N LEU A 67 -5.84 -5.08 11.13
CA LEU A 67 -6.39 -4.00 11.92
C LEU A 67 -6.51 -4.45 13.39
N ALA A 68 -6.19 -3.56 14.34
CA ALA A 68 -6.18 -3.91 15.76
C ALA A 68 -7.54 -4.46 16.27
N GLU A 69 -8.65 -4.02 15.67
CA GLU A 69 -10.01 -4.48 16.01
C GLU A 69 -10.27 -5.94 15.62
N GLN A 70 -9.52 -6.47 14.64
CA GLN A 70 -9.66 -7.84 14.13
C GLN A 70 -8.78 -8.84 14.88
N VAL A 71 -7.84 -8.36 15.70
CA VAL A 71 -6.89 -9.22 16.41
C VAL A 71 -7.51 -9.75 17.69
N PRO A 72 -7.53 -11.08 17.90
CA PRO A 72 -8.10 -11.67 19.11
C PRO A 72 -7.24 -11.33 20.33
N ILE A 73 -7.88 -11.28 21.49
CA ILE A 73 -7.25 -10.92 22.77
C ILE A 73 -6.08 -11.86 23.05
N GLY A 74 -4.90 -11.28 23.29
CA GLY A 74 -3.69 -12.01 23.65
C GLY A 74 -2.82 -12.47 22.47
N GLN A 75 -3.19 -12.18 21.22
CA GLN A 75 -2.33 -12.42 20.05
C GLN A 75 -1.67 -11.15 19.53
N ILE A 76 -0.52 -11.32 18.88
CA ILE A 76 0.16 -10.24 18.15
C ILE A 76 -0.38 -10.16 16.72
N PRO A 77 -0.61 -8.95 16.17
CA PRO A 77 -1.05 -8.78 14.79
C PRO A 77 -0.06 -9.43 13.82
N ARG A 78 -0.58 -10.17 12.83
CA ARG A 78 0.26 -10.76 11.81
C ARG A 78 0.54 -9.75 10.70
N SER A 79 1.69 -9.93 10.04
CA SER A 79 2.09 -9.11 8.91
C SER A 79 2.20 -9.95 7.65
N LEU A 80 1.79 -9.38 6.53
CA LEU A 80 1.87 -10.01 5.21
C LEU A 80 2.59 -9.08 4.23
N THR A 81 3.41 -9.68 3.36
CA THR A 81 4.16 -8.93 2.35
C THR A 81 3.34 -8.83 1.07
N VAL A 82 3.20 -7.61 0.56
CA VAL A 82 2.47 -7.27 -0.65
C VAL A 82 3.45 -6.71 -1.68
N MET A 83 3.34 -7.18 -2.91
CA MET A 83 4.13 -6.74 -4.05
C MET A 83 3.27 -5.88 -4.97
N CYS A 84 3.68 -4.63 -5.16
CA CYS A 84 3.01 -3.68 -6.04
C CYS A 84 3.88 -3.43 -7.28
N TYR A 85 3.26 -3.49 -8.44
CA TYR A 85 3.92 -3.30 -9.74
C TYR A 85 3.33 -2.11 -10.51
N GLY A 86 4.14 -1.50 -11.37
CA GLY A 86 3.67 -0.50 -12.34
C GLY A 86 3.05 0.73 -11.69
N SER A 87 1.79 1.01 -12.03
CA SER A 87 1.03 2.19 -11.57
C SER A 87 0.56 2.13 -10.12
N LEU A 88 0.56 0.95 -9.49
CA LEU A 88 0.17 0.77 -8.09
C LEU A 88 1.28 1.22 -7.13
N VAL A 89 2.49 1.40 -7.64
CA VAL A 89 3.63 1.91 -6.88
C VAL A 89 3.37 3.37 -6.47
N ARG A 90 3.74 3.73 -5.24
CA ARG A 90 3.54 5.05 -4.60
C ARG A 90 2.08 5.45 -4.37
N GLN A 91 1.12 4.54 -4.51
CA GLN A 91 -0.24 4.84 -4.08
C GLN A 91 -0.36 4.80 -2.56
N ILE A 92 0.29 3.84 -1.89
CA ILE A 92 0.15 3.59 -0.45
C ILE A 92 1.22 4.33 0.34
N ASN A 93 0.82 5.02 1.43
CA ASN A 93 1.74 5.57 2.42
C ASN A 93 1.73 4.77 3.73
N PRO A 94 2.81 4.83 4.52
CA PRO A 94 2.84 4.21 5.84
C PRO A 94 1.78 4.82 6.77
N GLY A 95 0.94 3.97 7.37
CA GLY A 95 -0.13 4.38 8.28
C GLY A 95 -1.50 4.49 7.63
N ASP A 96 -1.60 4.36 6.30
CA ASP A 96 -2.88 4.38 5.60
C ASP A 96 -3.67 3.10 5.86
N VAL A 97 -4.98 3.24 6.03
CA VAL A 97 -5.93 2.11 6.05
C VAL A 97 -6.32 1.79 4.61
N VAL A 98 -5.90 0.61 4.14
CA VAL A 98 -6.01 0.21 2.73
C VAL A 98 -6.60 -1.18 2.58
N ASP A 99 -7.44 -1.35 1.57
CA ASP A 99 -7.89 -2.64 1.07
C ASP A 99 -7.06 -2.98 -0.17
N ILE A 100 -6.43 -4.16 -0.14
CA ILE A 100 -5.61 -4.64 -1.25
C ILE A 100 -6.23 -5.92 -1.78
N SER A 101 -6.61 -5.89 -3.05
CA SER A 101 -7.07 -7.06 -3.79
C SER A 101 -5.96 -7.58 -4.68
N GLY A 102 -5.76 -8.90 -4.70
CA GLY A 102 -4.65 -9.51 -5.41
C GLY A 102 -4.69 -11.04 -5.37
N ILE A 103 -3.61 -11.63 -5.86
CA ILE A 103 -3.40 -13.08 -5.85
C ILE A 103 -2.40 -13.45 -4.76
N PHE A 104 -2.68 -14.54 -4.04
CA PHE A 104 -1.82 -15.05 -2.99
C PHE A 104 -0.89 -16.12 -3.56
N LEU A 105 0.42 -15.87 -3.50
CA LEU A 105 1.43 -16.71 -4.12
C LEU A 105 2.54 -17.10 -3.13
N PRO A 106 3.01 -18.36 -3.16
CA PRO A 106 4.22 -18.75 -2.44
C PRO A 106 5.47 -18.29 -3.20
N THR A 107 6.50 -17.88 -2.47
CA THR A 107 7.87 -17.74 -2.98
C THR A 107 8.70 -18.93 -2.49
N PRO A 108 9.22 -19.78 -3.38
CA PRO A 108 10.13 -20.84 -2.97
C PRO A 108 11.44 -20.26 -2.46
N TYR A 109 12.01 -20.87 -1.42
CA TYR A 109 13.37 -20.56 -1.00
C TYR A 109 14.36 -21.14 -2.01
N THR A 110 15.40 -20.39 -2.33
CA THR A 110 16.47 -20.77 -3.25
C THR A 110 17.81 -20.95 -2.52
N GLY A 111 18.72 -21.77 -3.05
CA GLY A 111 20.08 -21.94 -2.51
C GLY A 111 20.13 -22.66 -1.16
N PHE A 112 21.07 -22.29 -0.29
CA PHE A 112 21.26 -22.92 1.02
C PHE A 112 20.02 -22.87 1.92
N LYS A 113 19.15 -21.87 1.76
CA LYS A 113 17.88 -21.78 2.48
C LYS A 113 16.88 -22.84 2.03
N ALA A 114 16.89 -23.24 0.76
CA ALA A 114 16.04 -24.32 0.24
C ALA A 114 16.36 -25.66 0.91
N MET A 115 17.65 -25.95 1.11
CA MET A 115 18.12 -27.20 1.71
C MET A 115 17.65 -27.38 3.17
N LYS A 116 17.38 -26.27 3.89
CA LYS A 116 16.93 -26.26 5.29
C LYS A 116 15.40 -26.08 5.42
N ALA A 117 14.76 -25.43 4.46
CA ALA A 117 13.35 -25.04 4.57
C ALA A 117 12.36 -26.19 4.29
N GLY A 118 12.78 -27.28 3.64
CA GLY A 118 11.88 -28.38 3.31
C GLY A 118 10.71 -27.91 2.42
N LEU A 119 9.47 -28.06 2.90
CA LEU A 119 8.24 -27.63 2.21
C LEU A 119 7.72 -26.25 2.67
N LEU A 120 8.40 -25.60 3.62
CA LEU A 120 8.02 -24.25 4.07
C LEU A 120 8.28 -23.25 2.94
N THR A 121 7.26 -22.47 2.59
CA THR A 121 7.36 -21.39 1.62
C THR A 121 6.91 -20.09 2.25
N ASP A 122 7.64 -19.01 1.96
CA ASP A 122 7.15 -17.68 2.28
C ASP A 122 6.00 -17.36 1.35
N THR A 123 5.03 -16.59 1.82
CA THR A 123 3.88 -16.18 1.01
C THR A 123 3.87 -14.67 0.86
N TYR A 124 3.38 -14.23 -0.28
CA TYR A 124 3.16 -12.83 -0.57
C TYR A 124 1.88 -12.67 -1.37
N VAL A 125 1.31 -11.48 -1.33
CA VAL A 125 0.19 -11.10 -2.19
C VAL A 125 0.72 -10.22 -3.30
N GLU A 126 0.40 -10.56 -4.54
CA GLU A 126 0.62 -9.68 -5.68
C GLU A 126 -0.61 -8.78 -5.87
N ALA A 127 -0.44 -7.49 -5.61
CA ALA A 127 -1.51 -6.51 -5.65
C ALA A 127 -1.97 -6.24 -7.09
N HIS A 128 -3.27 -6.36 -7.32
CA HIS A 128 -3.94 -6.02 -8.58
C HIS A 128 -4.74 -4.73 -8.46
N HIS A 129 -5.33 -4.49 -7.29
CA HIS A 129 -6.11 -3.31 -7.02
C HIS A 129 -5.92 -2.86 -5.57
N VAL A 130 -5.84 -1.55 -5.36
CA VAL A 130 -5.65 -0.94 -4.04
C VAL A 130 -6.71 0.13 -3.86
N VAL A 131 -7.46 0.05 -2.77
CA VAL A 131 -8.45 1.05 -2.35
C VAL A 131 -8.00 1.63 -1.03
N GLN A 132 -7.88 2.95 -0.95
CA GLN A 132 -7.56 3.66 0.29
C GLN A 132 -8.85 4.16 0.91
N HIS A 133 -9.09 3.80 2.18
CA HIS A 133 -10.28 4.22 2.92
C HIS A 133 -10.15 5.63 3.47
N ILE A 134 -8.97 5.95 4.02
CA ILE A 134 -8.65 7.30 4.45
C ILE A 134 -8.00 8.00 3.26
N LYS A 135 -8.82 8.43 2.31
CA LYS A 135 -8.37 9.49 1.40
C LYS A 135 -8.12 10.73 2.25
N ALA A 136 -7.12 11.54 1.90
CA ALA A 136 -7.00 12.87 2.50
C ALA A 136 -8.39 13.54 2.48
N TYR A 137 -8.78 14.27 3.53
CA TYR A 137 -10.12 14.88 3.65
C TYR A 137 -10.58 15.62 2.37
N SER A 138 -9.63 16.11 1.58
CA SER A 138 -9.80 16.74 0.27
C SER A 138 -10.39 15.85 -0.84
N GLU A 139 -10.30 14.52 -0.73
CA GLU A 139 -10.66 13.56 -1.77
C GLU A 139 -11.87 12.67 -1.40
N MET A 140 -12.53 12.95 -0.28
CA MET A 140 -13.78 12.29 0.07
C MET A 140 -14.85 12.66 -0.97
N ILE A 141 -15.34 11.66 -1.70
CA ILE A 141 -16.40 11.86 -2.69
C ILE A 141 -17.70 12.09 -1.93
N VAL A 142 -18.16 13.34 -1.92
CA VAL A 142 -19.41 13.73 -1.29
C VAL A 142 -20.56 13.28 -2.19
N ASP A 143 -21.18 12.14 -1.85
CA ASP A 143 -22.32 11.62 -2.59
C ASP A 143 -23.56 12.55 -2.43
N PRO A 144 -24.30 12.87 -3.50
CA PRO A 144 -25.48 13.73 -3.42
C PRO A 144 -26.57 13.22 -2.47
N THR A 145 -26.68 11.90 -2.25
CA THR A 145 -27.64 11.33 -1.30
C THR A 145 -27.21 11.59 0.15
N LEU A 146 -25.90 11.55 0.43
CA LEU A 146 -25.34 11.88 1.72
C LEU A 146 -25.59 13.35 2.08
N VAL A 147 -25.39 14.27 1.13
CA VAL A 147 -25.71 15.70 1.30
C VAL A 147 -27.19 15.90 1.62
N ARG A 148 -28.09 15.24 0.88
CA ARG A 148 -29.54 15.32 1.14
C ARG A 148 -29.90 14.84 2.55
N ARG A 149 -29.26 13.78 3.04
CA ARG A 149 -29.45 13.29 4.42
C ARG A 149 -28.96 14.32 5.44
N ILE A 150 -27.78 14.90 5.23
CA ILE A 150 -27.21 15.94 6.10
C ILE A 150 -28.15 17.15 6.16
N GLU A 151 -28.65 17.64 5.03
CA GLU A 151 -29.60 18.75 4.97
C GLU A 151 -30.92 18.43 5.69
N LYS A 152 -31.42 17.20 5.57
CA LYS A 152 -32.62 16.78 6.32
C LYS A 152 -32.40 16.88 7.84
N TYR A 153 -31.24 16.46 8.35
CA TYR A 153 -30.91 16.62 9.77
C TYR A 153 -30.69 18.10 10.14
N ARG A 154 -30.10 18.89 9.26
CA ARG A 154 -29.94 20.34 9.46
C ARG A 154 -31.31 21.04 9.65
N GLN A 155 -32.31 20.65 8.86
CA GLN A 155 -33.67 21.19 8.95
C GLN A 155 -34.39 20.85 10.25
N THR A 156 -34.08 19.71 10.89
CA THR A 156 -34.67 19.35 12.19
C THR A 156 -34.25 20.27 13.35
N GLY A 157 -33.21 21.10 13.18
CA GLY A 157 -32.82 22.15 14.15
C GLY A 157 -32.16 21.67 15.44
N GLN A 158 -32.38 20.43 15.88
CA GLN A 158 -31.85 19.86 17.13
C GLN A 158 -30.69 18.87 16.92
N VAL A 159 -29.83 19.13 15.93
CA VAL A 159 -28.73 18.20 15.56
C VAL A 159 -27.78 17.94 16.73
N TYR A 160 -27.45 18.97 17.52
CA TYR A 160 -26.50 18.86 18.63
C TYR A 160 -26.99 17.90 19.72
N GLU A 161 -28.25 18.02 20.13
CA GLU A 161 -28.82 17.16 21.16
C GLU A 161 -29.10 15.74 20.64
N LEU A 162 -29.54 15.63 19.39
CA LEU A 162 -29.75 14.34 18.73
C LEU A 162 -28.45 13.53 18.69
N LEU A 163 -27.37 14.13 18.20
CA LEU A 163 -26.06 13.46 18.12
C LEU A 163 -25.51 13.10 19.50
N ALA A 164 -25.67 13.99 20.50
CA ALA A 164 -25.25 13.70 21.87
C ALA A 164 -26.01 12.50 22.47
N LYS A 165 -27.30 12.34 22.18
CA LYS A 165 -28.08 11.16 22.59
C LYS A 165 -27.66 9.90 21.83
N SER A 166 -27.22 10.03 20.58
CA SER A 166 -26.81 8.90 19.73
C SER A 166 -25.43 8.30 20.03
N ILE A 167 -24.50 9.02 20.69
CA ILE A 167 -23.14 8.50 20.97
C ILE A 167 -23.16 7.26 21.88
N ALA A 168 -24.02 7.27 22.91
CA ALA A 168 -24.12 6.19 23.87
C ALA A 168 -25.59 6.05 24.31
N PRO A 169 -26.46 5.46 23.47
CA PRO A 169 -27.89 5.37 23.76
C PRO A 169 -28.19 4.45 24.95
N GLU A 170 -27.27 3.54 25.27
CA GLU A 170 -27.41 2.57 26.36
C GLU A 170 -27.23 3.19 27.75
N ILE A 171 -26.58 4.35 27.86
CA ILE A 171 -26.33 5.04 29.13
C ILE A 171 -27.42 6.09 29.36
N PHE A 172 -28.14 6.02 30.48
CA PHE A 172 -29.12 7.04 30.84
C PHE A 172 -28.45 8.30 31.41
N GLY A 173 -28.98 9.49 31.08
CA GLY A 173 -28.52 10.76 31.64
C GLY A 173 -27.18 11.27 31.09
N HIS A 174 -26.46 12.05 31.92
CA HIS A 174 -25.15 12.65 31.64
C HIS A 174 -25.01 13.33 30.27
N LEU A 175 -26.04 14.08 29.88
CA LEU A 175 -26.14 14.63 28.54
C LEU A 175 -25.00 15.63 28.23
N ASP A 176 -24.52 16.35 29.23
CA ASP A 176 -23.39 17.29 29.10
C ASP A 176 -22.04 16.59 28.92
N VAL A 177 -21.85 15.41 29.53
CA VAL A 177 -20.65 14.58 29.30
C VAL A 177 -20.68 14.05 27.87
N LYS A 178 -21.82 13.55 27.38
CA LYS A 178 -21.96 13.09 26.00
C LYS A 178 -21.76 14.20 24.98
N LYS A 179 -22.27 15.40 25.26
CA LYS A 179 -22.00 16.62 24.48
C LYS A 179 -20.51 16.96 24.43
N SER A 180 -19.81 16.82 25.55
CA SER A 180 -18.36 17.06 25.62
C SER A 180 -17.59 16.05 24.77
N LEU A 181 -17.97 14.77 24.83
CA LEU A 181 -17.42 13.71 23.97
C LEU A 181 -17.73 13.93 22.49
N LEU A 182 -18.93 14.44 22.16
CA LEU A 182 -19.28 14.81 20.79
C LEU A 182 -18.34 15.88 20.23
N LEU A 183 -18.07 16.93 21.03
CA LEU A 183 -17.13 17.99 20.65
C LEU A 183 -15.69 17.48 20.52
N LEU A 184 -15.30 16.50 21.34
CA LEU A 184 -14.00 15.83 21.24
C LEU A 184 -13.85 15.07 19.91
N LEU A 185 -14.89 14.36 19.46
CA LEU A 185 -14.89 13.62 18.20
C LEU A 185 -14.87 14.54 16.96
N ILE A 186 -15.61 15.65 17.01
CA ILE A 186 -15.62 16.65 15.94
C ILE A 186 -14.26 17.38 15.87
N GLY A 187 -13.63 17.56 17.03
CA GLY A 187 -12.36 18.28 17.14
C GLY A 187 -12.50 19.77 16.86
N GLY A 188 -11.36 20.46 16.78
CA GLY A 188 -11.29 21.87 16.44
C GLY A 188 -10.39 22.12 15.24
N VAL A 189 -10.44 23.34 14.71
CA VAL A 189 -9.63 23.74 13.56
C VAL A 189 -8.23 24.13 14.04
N THR A 190 -7.20 23.52 13.44
CA THR A 190 -5.81 23.93 13.63
C THR A 190 -5.57 25.29 12.97
N LYS A 191 -4.93 26.20 13.70
CA LYS A 191 -4.60 27.54 13.18
C LYS A 191 -3.11 27.66 12.93
N GLU A 192 -2.76 28.00 11.71
CA GLU A 192 -1.38 28.35 11.35
C GLU A 192 -1.23 29.88 11.49
N MET A 193 -0.28 30.31 12.31
CA MET A 193 0.11 31.72 12.36
C MET A 193 1.10 32.02 11.23
N GLY A 194 1.11 33.27 10.75
CA GLY A 194 2.03 33.73 9.71
C GLY A 194 3.52 33.57 10.04
N ASP A 195 3.85 33.38 11.33
CA ASP A 195 5.20 33.10 11.84
C ASP A 195 5.62 31.61 11.75
N GLY A 196 4.80 30.75 11.15
CA GLY A 196 5.07 29.31 11.01
C GLY A 196 4.76 28.48 12.26
N MET A 197 4.30 29.10 13.34
CA MET A 197 3.75 28.40 14.51
C MET A 197 2.36 27.82 14.20
N LYS A 198 2.10 26.58 14.61
CA LYS A 198 0.80 25.93 14.49
C LYS A 198 0.17 25.74 15.86
N ILE A 199 -1.04 26.28 16.06
CA ILE A 199 -1.84 26.08 17.26
C ILE A 199 -2.76 24.87 17.02
N ARG A 200 -2.63 23.85 17.87
CA ARG A 200 -3.45 22.63 17.82
C ARG A 200 -4.91 22.97 18.15
N GLY A 201 -5.83 22.51 17.30
CA GLY A 201 -7.27 22.68 17.50
C GLY A 201 -7.94 21.56 18.29
N ASP A 202 -7.28 20.41 18.43
CA ASP A 202 -7.83 19.26 19.15
C ASP A 202 -7.95 19.54 20.65
N ILE A 203 -9.05 19.07 21.22
CA ILE A 203 -9.38 19.20 22.64
C ILE A 203 -8.94 17.91 23.34
N ASN A 204 -8.46 18.00 24.59
CA ASN A 204 -8.26 16.82 25.44
C ASN A 204 -9.16 16.98 26.67
N ILE A 205 -9.96 15.96 26.98
CA ILE A 205 -10.91 15.99 28.10
C ILE A 205 -10.47 14.95 29.13
N CYS A 206 -10.39 15.36 30.40
CA CYS A 206 -10.22 14.47 31.53
C CYS A 206 -11.53 14.45 32.32
N LEU A 207 -12.02 13.25 32.64
CA LEU A 207 -13.19 13.07 33.51
C LEU A 207 -12.70 12.59 34.86
N MET A 208 -13.12 13.26 35.93
CA MET A 208 -12.92 12.81 37.31
C MET A 208 -14.29 12.62 37.96
N GLY A 209 -14.41 11.56 38.76
CA GLY A 209 -15.61 11.19 39.49
C GLY A 209 -15.40 11.27 40.99
#